data_AF-A0A4R6Y647-F1
#
_entry.id   AF-A0A4R6Y647-F1
#
_cell.length_a   1.000
_cell.length_b   1.000
_cell.length_c   1.000
_cell.angle_alpha   90.00
_cell.angle_beta   90.00
_cell.angle_gamma   90.00
#
_symmetry.space_group_name_H-M   'P 1'
#
loop_
_entity.id
_entity.type
_entity.pdbx_description
1 polymer ?
#
loop_
_entity_poly.entity_id
_entity_poly.type
_entity_poly.pdbx_seq_one_letter_code
_entity_poly.pdbx_strand_id
1 'polypeptide(L)'
;MSSIRTALAAVAIALLFVSGAVRADDQVIGRWYDALLRADRSALAELLSEDARISLDDLDVVQNKEEFLESMDEWESAVAGGTIRHRLEKEEDGVATVMVCYDFPGNRMLMQETFAISEGRITASSQAEVADTCDAW
;
A
#
# COMPACT_ATOMS: atom_id res chain seq x y z
N MET A 1 49.98 24.78 28.73
CA MET A 1 49.30 23.75 29.55
C MET A 1 47.81 23.95 29.40
N SER A 2 47.09 22.91 28.95
CA SER A 2 45.66 22.56 29.09
C SER A 2 44.60 23.69 29.19
N SER A 3 43.48 23.69 28.45
CA SER A 3 42.66 22.54 28.04
C SER A 3 41.86 22.86 26.77
N ILE A 4 42.12 22.07 25.73
CA ILE A 4 41.10 21.66 24.74
C ILE A 4 40.47 20.37 25.31
N ARG A 5 39.19 20.10 24.96
CA ARG A 5 38.33 18.95 25.34
C ARG A 5 37.46 19.33 26.55
N THR A 6 36.13 19.37 26.50
CA THR A 6 35.23 18.30 26.05
C THR A 6 33.80 18.87 26.06
N ALA A 7 33.12 19.04 24.93
CA ALA A 7 31.69 19.36 24.90
C ALA A 7 31.05 19.11 23.53
N LEU A 8 31.38 18.00 22.86
CA LEU A 8 30.79 17.64 21.57
C LEU A 8 30.66 16.11 21.50
N ALA A 9 29.67 15.54 22.19
CA ALA A 9 29.25 14.14 21.97
C ALA A 9 27.95 13.82 22.73
N ALA A 10 26.79 14.28 22.27
CA ALA A 10 25.51 13.77 22.80
C ALA A 10 24.27 14.07 21.92
N VAL A 11 24.30 14.00 20.58
CA VAL A 11 23.03 13.98 19.79
C VAL A 11 23.24 13.24 18.47
N ALA A 12 23.14 11.90 18.43
CA ALA A 12 23.14 11.14 17.16
C ALA A 12 22.53 9.72 17.24
N ILE A 13 21.52 9.47 18.09
CA ILE A 13 20.93 8.10 18.24
C ILE A 13 19.44 8.03 17.87
N ALA A 14 18.77 9.13 17.50
CA ALA A 14 17.33 9.13 17.27
C ALA A 14 16.85 8.77 15.85
N LEU A 15 17.74 8.55 14.86
CA LEU A 15 17.36 8.41 13.45
C LEU A 15 17.21 6.96 12.95
N LEU A 16 17.44 5.94 13.78
CA LEU A 16 17.47 4.54 13.31
C LEU A 16 16.12 3.80 13.35
N PHE A 17 15.10 4.34 14.03
CA PHE A 17 13.82 3.65 14.19
C PHE A 17 12.80 3.94 13.09
N VAL A 18 12.89 5.09 12.42
CA VAL A 18 11.93 5.49 11.37
C VAL A 18 12.06 4.61 10.13
N SER A 19 13.27 4.11 9.82
CA SER A 19 13.50 3.27 8.64
C SER A 19 12.89 1.86 8.75
N GLY A 20 12.54 1.40 9.95
CA GLY A 20 12.01 0.05 10.16
C GLY A 20 10.55 -0.10 9.74
N ALA A 21 9.70 0.85 10.15
CA ALA A 21 8.27 0.88 9.82
C ALA A 21 8.06 0.98 8.31
N VAL A 22 8.75 1.94 7.66
CA VAL A 22 8.67 2.15 6.20
C VAL A 22 8.96 0.89 5.40
N ARG A 23 9.95 0.10 5.82
CA ARG A 23 10.29 -1.16 5.13
C ARG A 23 9.29 -2.29 5.40
N ALA A 24 8.59 -2.26 6.52
CA ALA A 24 7.59 -3.27 6.85
C ALA A 24 6.31 -3.00 6.06
N ASP A 25 5.89 -1.75 5.98
CA ASP A 25 4.70 -1.32 5.26
C ASP A 25 4.89 -1.50 3.74
N ASP A 26 6.05 -1.15 3.19
CA ASP A 26 6.41 -1.42 1.79
C ASP A 26 6.34 -2.93 1.45
N GLN A 27 6.73 -3.81 2.39
CA GLN A 27 6.57 -5.26 2.21
C GLN A 27 5.10 -5.71 2.26
N VAL A 28 4.27 -5.12 3.13
CA VAL A 28 2.82 -5.40 3.18
C VAL A 28 2.16 -4.99 1.87
N ILE A 29 2.48 -3.80 1.37
CA ILE A 29 1.99 -3.23 0.11
C ILE A 29 2.44 -4.07 -1.09
N GLY A 30 3.71 -4.48 -1.12
CA GLY A 30 4.21 -5.36 -2.17
C GLY A 30 3.43 -6.67 -2.24
N ARG A 31 3.20 -7.33 -1.08
CA ARG A 31 2.38 -8.56 -1.01
C ARG A 31 0.92 -8.31 -1.41
N TRP A 32 0.36 -7.16 -1.07
CA TRP A 32 -1.00 -6.78 -1.45
C TRP A 32 -1.19 -6.80 -2.97
N TYR A 33 -0.34 -6.09 -3.72
CA TYR A 33 -0.44 -6.09 -5.19
C TYR A 33 -0.09 -7.44 -5.82
N ASP A 34 0.86 -8.16 -5.23
CA ASP A 34 1.21 -9.52 -5.66
C ASP A 34 0.02 -10.50 -5.50
N ALA A 35 -0.77 -10.33 -4.45
CA ALA A 35 -1.96 -11.13 -4.19
C ALA A 35 -3.14 -10.67 -5.07
N LEU A 36 -3.35 -9.36 -5.23
CA LEU A 36 -4.35 -8.79 -6.14
C LEU A 36 -4.16 -9.26 -7.59
N LEU A 37 -2.92 -9.23 -8.10
CA LEU A 37 -2.64 -9.66 -9.48
C LEU A 37 -2.96 -11.15 -9.70
N ARG A 38 -2.88 -11.96 -8.64
CA ARG A 38 -3.15 -13.40 -8.69
C ARG A 38 -4.57 -13.76 -8.24
N ALA A 39 -5.39 -12.76 -7.88
CA ALA A 39 -6.66 -12.95 -7.19
C ALA A 39 -6.55 -13.93 -6.00
N ASP A 40 -5.42 -13.90 -5.27
CA ASP A 40 -5.14 -14.82 -4.18
C ASP A 40 -5.91 -14.40 -2.92
N ARG A 41 -7.15 -14.88 -2.82
CA ARG A 41 -8.03 -14.65 -1.68
C ARG A 41 -7.41 -15.01 -0.35
N SER A 42 -6.61 -16.07 -0.28
CA SER A 42 -6.02 -16.52 0.99
C SER A 42 -4.95 -15.54 1.45
N ALA A 43 -4.06 -15.14 0.54
CA ALA A 43 -3.05 -14.13 0.83
C ALA A 43 -3.68 -12.77 1.18
N LEU A 44 -4.70 -12.34 0.44
CA LEU A 44 -5.45 -11.10 0.75
C LEU A 44 -6.10 -11.17 2.14
N ALA A 45 -6.70 -12.30 2.50
CA ALA A 45 -7.31 -12.50 3.81
C ALA A 45 -6.28 -12.44 4.95
N GLU A 46 -5.05 -12.90 4.73
CA GLU A 46 -3.96 -12.78 5.70
C GLU A 46 -3.48 -11.33 5.88
N LEU A 47 -3.49 -10.55 4.80
CA LEU A 47 -3.06 -9.14 4.82
C LEU A 47 -4.08 -8.21 5.49
N LEU A 48 -5.37 -8.49 5.35
CA LEU A 48 -6.44 -7.65 5.92
C LEU A 48 -6.66 -7.96 7.40
N SER A 49 -6.81 -6.92 8.23
CA SER A 49 -7.36 -7.07 9.60
C SER A 49 -8.81 -7.55 9.55
N GLU A 50 -9.34 -8.07 10.66
CA GLU A 50 -10.75 -8.51 10.73
C GLU A 50 -11.71 -7.36 10.37
N ASP A 51 -11.42 -6.16 10.88
CA ASP A 51 -12.28 -4.98 10.76
C ASP A 51 -11.91 -4.11 9.53
N ALA A 52 -11.20 -4.67 8.56
CA ALA A 52 -10.63 -3.88 7.47
C ALA A 52 -11.71 -3.20 6.61
N ARG A 53 -11.48 -1.93 6.26
CA ARG A 53 -12.37 -1.12 5.43
C ARG A 53 -11.70 -0.76 4.10
N ILE A 54 -12.29 -1.18 2.99
CA ILE A 54 -11.77 -0.95 1.64
C ILE A 54 -12.70 0.03 0.92
N SER A 55 -12.17 1.18 0.50
CA SER A 55 -12.92 2.24 -0.19
C SER A 55 -12.53 2.34 -1.66
N LEU A 56 -13.51 2.30 -2.55
CA LEU A 56 -13.36 2.55 -3.98
C LEU A 56 -14.00 3.91 -4.24
N ASP A 57 -13.22 4.99 -4.11
CA ASP A 57 -13.76 6.34 -3.98
C ASP A 57 -14.50 6.78 -5.26
N ASP A 58 -14.00 6.41 -6.44
CA ASP A 58 -14.62 6.73 -7.72
C ASP A 58 -15.97 6.04 -7.94
N LEU A 59 -16.23 4.95 -7.22
CA LEU A 59 -17.46 4.17 -7.29
C LEU A 59 -18.41 4.48 -6.13
N ASP A 60 -18.01 5.31 -5.16
CA ASP A 60 -18.73 5.54 -3.90
C ASP A 60 -19.08 4.22 -3.18
N VAL A 61 -18.17 3.24 -3.28
CA VAL A 61 -18.32 1.90 -2.69
C VAL A 61 -17.37 1.76 -1.51
N VAL A 62 -17.91 1.25 -0.40
CA VAL A 62 -17.09 0.85 0.74
C VAL A 62 -17.46 -0.56 1.16
N GLN A 63 -16.44 -1.42 1.24
CA GLN A 63 -16.56 -2.83 1.55
C GLN A 63 -15.83 -3.14 2.85
N ASN A 64 -16.36 -4.11 3.59
CA ASN A 64 -15.61 -4.80 4.62
C ASN A 64 -14.74 -5.93 4.01
N LYS A 65 -13.93 -6.58 4.84
CA LYS A 65 -13.05 -7.67 4.42
C LYS A 65 -13.77 -8.82 3.69
N GLU A 66 -14.92 -9.27 4.18
CA GLU A 66 -15.66 -10.39 3.58
C GLU A 66 -16.17 -10.01 2.19
N GLU A 67 -16.83 -8.86 2.08
CA GLU A 67 -17.36 -8.33 0.81
C GLU A 67 -16.24 -8.14 -0.24
N PHE A 68 -15.08 -7.61 0.19
CA PHE A 68 -13.93 -7.46 -0.69
C PHE A 68 -13.42 -8.82 -1.19
N LEU A 69 -13.28 -9.82 -0.31
CA LEU A 69 -12.80 -11.15 -0.68
C LEU A 69 -13.79 -11.89 -1.60
N GLU A 70 -15.10 -11.68 -1.42
CA GLU A 70 -16.12 -12.20 -2.31
C GLU A 70 -15.99 -11.63 -3.73
N SER A 71 -15.70 -10.34 -3.86
CA SER A 71 -15.50 -9.66 -5.16
C SER A 71 -14.33 -10.19 -6.00
N MET A 72 -13.44 -11.00 -5.40
CA MET A 72 -12.23 -11.48 -6.10
C MET A 72 -12.50 -12.43 -7.28
N ASP A 73 -13.65 -13.10 -7.35
CA ASP A 73 -14.01 -13.91 -8.54
C ASP A 73 -14.21 -13.01 -9.77
N GLU A 74 -14.89 -11.88 -9.58
CA GLU A 74 -15.12 -10.90 -10.65
C GLU A 74 -13.82 -10.22 -11.04
N TRP A 75 -12.99 -9.88 -10.03
CA TRP A 75 -11.67 -9.30 -10.22
C TRP A 75 -10.72 -10.21 -11.00
N GLU A 76 -10.65 -11.51 -10.70
CA GLU A 76 -9.74 -12.47 -11.36
C GLU A 76 -9.88 -12.43 -12.88
N SER A 77 -11.12 -12.39 -13.36
CA SER A 77 -11.42 -12.33 -14.79
C SER A 77 -10.97 -11.01 -15.42
N ALA A 78 -11.05 -9.90 -14.68
CA ALA A 78 -10.68 -8.56 -15.17
C ALA A 78 -9.16 -8.35 -15.26
N VAL A 79 -8.39 -8.97 -14.36
CA VAL A 79 -6.93 -8.78 -14.28
C VAL A 79 -6.11 -9.80 -15.07
N ALA A 80 -6.76 -10.82 -15.62
CA ALA A 80 -6.10 -11.90 -16.35
C ALA A 80 -5.21 -11.36 -17.49
N GLY A 81 -3.90 -11.65 -17.42
CA GLY A 81 -2.91 -11.20 -18.40
C GLY A 81 -2.44 -9.75 -18.23
N GLY A 82 -2.85 -9.09 -17.15
CA GLY A 82 -2.40 -7.74 -16.79
C GLY A 82 -1.13 -7.71 -15.94
N THR A 83 -0.70 -6.50 -15.61
CA THR A 83 0.37 -6.25 -14.63
C THR A 83 -0.02 -5.12 -13.68
N ILE A 84 0.50 -5.17 -12.46
CA ILE A 84 0.35 -4.11 -11.47
C ILE A 84 1.75 -3.59 -11.15
N ARG A 85 1.95 -2.28 -11.31
CA ARG A 85 3.19 -1.59 -10.91
C ARG A 85 2.84 -0.57 -9.85
N HIS A 86 3.60 -0.55 -8.76
CA HIS A 86 3.36 0.34 -7.64
C HIS A 86 4.65 0.98 -7.14
N ARG A 87 4.50 2.09 -6.41
CA ARG A 87 5.58 2.91 -5.86
C ARG A 87 5.03 3.65 -4.65
N LEU A 88 5.67 3.45 -3.51
CA LEU A 88 5.40 4.22 -2.31
C LEU A 88 5.81 5.68 -2.55
N GLU A 89 4.85 6.60 -2.46
CA GLU A 89 5.10 8.04 -2.59
C GLU A 89 5.45 8.67 -1.25
N LYS A 90 4.72 8.27 -0.20
CA LYS A 90 4.85 8.83 1.14
C LYS A 90 4.34 7.83 2.18
N GLU A 91 4.91 7.90 3.37
CA GLU A 91 4.36 7.26 4.57
C GLU A 91 4.41 8.28 5.71
N GLU A 92 3.27 8.51 6.35
CA GLU A 92 3.13 9.40 7.49
C GLU A 92 1.98 8.94 8.38
N ASP A 93 2.15 9.05 9.70
CA ASP A 93 1.11 8.72 10.69
C ASP A 93 0.48 7.32 10.53
N GLY A 94 1.27 6.33 10.09
CA GLY A 94 0.82 4.94 9.86
C GLY A 94 -0.03 4.75 8.61
N VAL A 95 -0.02 5.74 7.70
CA VAL A 95 -0.69 5.69 6.41
C VAL A 95 0.34 5.79 5.29
N ALA A 96 0.40 4.76 4.46
CA ALA A 96 1.16 4.76 3.23
C ALA A 96 0.30 5.32 2.09
N THR A 97 0.88 6.18 1.26
CA THR A 97 0.31 6.65 0.00
C THR A 97 1.10 6.05 -1.14
N VAL A 98 0.42 5.41 -2.07
CA VAL A 98 1.00 4.61 -3.14
C VAL A 98 0.42 5.10 -4.45
N MET A 99 1.28 5.36 -5.43
CA MET A 99 0.83 5.44 -6.81
C MET A 99 0.75 4.01 -7.33
N VAL A 100 -0.26 3.69 -8.15
CA VAL A 100 -0.41 2.38 -8.81
C VAL A 100 -0.76 2.55 -10.27
N CYS A 101 -0.02 1.87 -11.15
CA CYS A 101 -0.44 1.62 -12.52
C CYS A 101 -1.05 0.21 -12.61
N TYR A 102 -2.34 0.15 -12.89
CA TYR A 102 -3.02 -1.06 -13.35
C TYR A 102 -2.96 -1.09 -14.88
N ASP A 103 -2.19 -2.03 -15.42
CA ASP A 103 -2.01 -2.22 -16.86
C ASP A 103 -2.66 -3.54 -17.27
N PHE A 104 -3.97 -3.48 -17.50
CA PHE A 104 -4.79 -4.65 -17.84
C PHE A 104 -5.12 -4.67 -19.34
N PRO A 105 -5.40 -5.84 -19.92
CA PRO A 105 -5.75 -5.92 -21.34
C PRO A 105 -6.99 -5.08 -21.68
N GLY A 106 -6.79 -4.03 -22.49
CA GLY A 106 -7.86 -3.14 -22.93
C GLY A 106 -8.30 -2.10 -21.89
N ASN A 107 -7.66 -2.04 -20.72
CA ASN A 107 -7.93 -1.04 -19.70
C ASN A 107 -6.66 -0.70 -18.91
N ARG A 108 -6.21 0.55 -18.99
CA ARG A 108 -5.05 1.04 -18.24
C ARG A 108 -5.51 2.20 -17.39
N MET A 109 -5.09 2.24 -16.14
CA MET A 109 -5.46 3.31 -15.21
C MET A 109 -4.33 3.56 -14.22
N LEU A 110 -4.13 4.83 -13.91
CA LEU A 110 -3.26 5.30 -12.86
C LEU A 110 -4.12 5.67 -11.66
N MET A 111 -3.84 5.04 -10.52
CA MET A 111 -4.55 5.23 -9.27
C MET A 111 -3.61 5.79 -8.22
N GLN A 112 -4.14 6.61 -7.33
CA GLN A 112 -3.52 6.90 -6.05
C GLN A 112 -4.28 6.12 -4.99
N GLU A 113 -3.55 5.35 -4.19
CA GLU A 113 -4.11 4.54 -3.11
C GLU A 113 -3.52 4.96 -1.77
N THR A 114 -4.30 4.79 -0.72
CA THR A 114 -3.82 4.91 0.66
C THR A 114 -4.03 3.63 1.43
N PHE A 115 -3.12 3.32 2.35
CA PHE A 115 -3.17 2.14 3.20
C PHE A 115 -2.88 2.54 4.64
N ALA A 116 -3.85 2.36 5.53
CA ALA A 116 -3.59 2.35 6.96
C ALA A 116 -3.13 0.96 7.39
N ILE A 117 -1.94 0.87 7.97
CA ILE A 117 -1.31 -0.40 8.34
C ILE A 117 -1.04 -0.41 9.84
N SER A 118 -1.45 -1.49 10.50
CA SER A 118 -1.18 -1.72 11.92
C SER A 118 -0.82 -3.18 12.14
N GLU A 119 0.23 -3.44 12.91
CA GLU A 119 0.71 -4.79 13.24
C GLU A 119 0.94 -5.67 11.98
N GLY A 120 1.35 -5.05 10.87
CA GLY A 120 1.62 -5.73 9.60
C GLY A 120 0.36 -6.16 8.83
N ARG A 121 -0.82 -5.63 9.19
CA ARG A 121 -2.09 -5.85 8.50
C ARG A 121 -2.70 -4.53 8.05
N ILE A 122 -3.39 -4.56 6.91
CA ILE A 122 -4.13 -3.42 6.38
C ILE A 122 -5.44 -3.31 7.16
N THR A 123 -5.66 -2.17 7.80
CA THR A 123 -6.89 -1.84 8.53
C THR A 123 -7.83 -0.96 7.72
N ALA A 124 -7.29 -0.18 6.78
CA ALA A 124 -8.08 0.52 5.79
C ALA A 124 -7.29 0.71 4.49
N SER A 125 -8.00 0.73 3.37
CA SER A 125 -7.47 1.25 2.12
C SER A 125 -8.48 2.14 1.41
N SER A 126 -7.98 3.08 0.60
CA SER A 126 -8.79 3.83 -0.35
C SER A 126 -8.08 3.90 -1.69
N GLN A 127 -8.84 3.96 -2.78
CA GLN A 127 -8.31 4.18 -4.12
C GLN A 127 -9.09 5.29 -4.83
N ALA A 128 -8.37 6.13 -5.57
CA ALA A 128 -8.93 7.17 -6.42
C ALA A 128 -8.16 7.25 -7.74
N GLU A 129 -8.90 7.41 -8.84
CA GLU A 129 -8.32 7.53 -10.17
C GLU A 129 -7.60 8.88 -10.35
N VAL A 130 -6.38 8.80 -10.88
CA VAL A 130 -5.55 9.95 -11.22
C VAL A 130 -5.53 10.19 -12.73
N ALA A 131 -5.56 9.13 -13.54
CA ALA A 131 -5.62 9.22 -15.00
C ALA A 131 -6.07 7.90 -15.66
N ASP A 132 -6.73 8.03 -16.83
CA ASP A 132 -7.13 6.90 -17.69
C ASP A 132 -5.95 6.20 -18.43
N THR A 133 -4.70 6.50 -18.06
CA THR A 133 -3.50 5.87 -18.64
C THR A 133 -2.37 5.83 -17.61
N CYS A 134 -1.40 4.92 -17.81
CA CYS A 134 -0.21 4.85 -16.98
C CYS A 134 0.99 5.68 -17.50
N ASP A 135 0.76 6.67 -18.37
CA ASP A 135 1.88 7.37 -19.02
C ASP A 135 2.66 8.28 -18.05
N ALA A 136 2.05 8.66 -16.92
CA ALA A 136 2.65 9.48 -15.86
C ALA A 136 3.25 8.67 -14.68
N TRP A 137 3.32 7.34 -14.82
CA TRP A 137 3.93 6.42 -13.85
C TRP A 137 5.46 6.58 -13.74
#